data_AF-A0A1P8YM63-F1
#
_entry.id   AF-A0A1P8YM63-F1
#
_cell.length_a   1.000
_cell.length_b   1.000
_cell.length_c   1.000
_cell.angle_alpha   90.00
_cell.angle_beta   90.00
_cell.angle_gamma   90.00
#
_symmetry.space_group_name_H-M   'P 1'
#
loop_
_entity.id
_entity.type
_entity.pdbx_description
1 polymer ?
#
loop_
_entity_poly.entity_id
_entity_poly.type
_entity_poly.pdbx_seq_one_letter_code
_entity_poly.pdbx_strand_id
1 'polypeptide(L)'
;MPGDLRPEHPPQTSVTALAELIGARVQWVADATDTTATADSAGGAPISVTGVELRAQSIEPGDLFAALPGARAHGAEFAASALERGAVAVLTDPAGLAALTALAPETALPVLVHPDPRSVLGEVSATVYGRPADRLQVIGITGTSGKTTTAYLIEAGLTASGRRAGLVGTIETRIEGRRVPSALTTPEAPQLHALFAAMLERGIDTVVMEVSSHALSLGRVDGTDFAIGAFTNLSQDHLDFHDGLDDYFAAKSRLFARDSAVRARRAVVCVDDEWGRRMAEIAAAVPPESAAAEAPRRRSRPQEERTGPPPRSSRPRTVRSGSSRTDPPGRCRSRCACPATTTWPTRCWPWRHWPRRASTPSGQQRASGRWTCRVGCNGSTADRISSRSSTTRTSRPRSRRSSRHCADSRRAGWRWWSARAATVTRARGR
;
A
#
# COMPACT_ATOMS: atom_id res chain seq x y z
N MET A 1 -10.20 12.78 -2.34
CA MET A 1 -9.55 11.97 -3.43
C MET A 1 -10.62 11.59 -4.46
N PRO A 2 -10.39 10.78 -5.52
CA PRO A 2 -11.49 9.98 -6.08
C PRO A 2 -12.03 9.06 -4.99
N GLY A 3 -13.35 9.01 -4.78
CA GLY A 3 -13.97 8.25 -3.68
C GLY A 3 -13.59 6.77 -3.66
N ASP A 4 -13.26 6.20 -4.81
CA ASP A 4 -12.71 4.85 -4.97
C ASP A 4 -11.41 4.54 -4.17
N LEU A 5 -10.74 5.54 -3.59
CA LEU A 5 -9.49 5.40 -2.83
C LEU A 5 -9.63 5.60 -1.31
N ARG A 6 -10.84 5.83 -0.79
CA ARG A 6 -11.13 5.90 0.65
C ARG A 6 -12.00 4.70 1.09
N PRO A 7 -11.95 4.31 2.37
CA PRO A 7 -12.86 3.31 2.91
C PRO A 7 -14.30 3.83 2.89
N GLU A 8 -15.24 2.93 2.67
CA GLU A 8 -16.69 3.19 2.71
C GLU A 8 -17.20 3.19 4.17
N HIS A 9 -16.51 2.50 5.09
CA HIS A 9 -16.89 2.33 6.49
C HIS A 9 -15.73 2.64 7.46
N PRO A 10 -15.14 3.85 7.43
CA PRO A 10 -14.06 4.22 8.34
C PRO A 10 -14.49 4.15 9.81
N PRO A 11 -13.60 3.74 10.73
CA PRO A 11 -13.88 3.82 12.16
C PRO A 11 -13.85 5.27 12.64
N GLN A 12 -14.57 5.55 13.73
CA GLN A 12 -14.56 6.86 14.39
C GLN A 12 -13.49 6.89 15.48
N THR A 13 -12.65 7.92 15.48
CA THR A 13 -11.60 8.11 16.51
C THR A 13 -11.78 9.46 17.19
N SER A 14 -11.84 9.48 18.53
CA SER A 14 -11.98 10.73 19.30
C SER A 14 -10.76 11.63 19.14
N VAL A 15 -11.01 12.94 18.99
CA VAL A 15 -9.96 13.98 18.95
C VAL A 15 -9.07 13.95 20.21
N THR A 16 -9.66 13.72 21.39
CA THR A 16 -8.90 13.63 22.65
C THR A 16 -7.94 12.44 22.63
N ALA A 17 -8.39 11.27 22.17
CA ALA A 17 -7.56 10.07 22.08
C ALA A 17 -6.40 10.24 21.07
N LEU A 18 -6.61 10.98 19.98
CA LEU A 18 -5.52 11.34 19.06
C LEU A 18 -4.52 12.32 19.67
N ALA A 19 -5.00 13.29 20.47
CA ALA A 19 -4.12 14.23 21.16
C ALA A 19 -3.25 13.52 22.22
N GLU A 20 -3.84 12.62 23.00
CA GLU A 20 -3.14 11.75 23.95
C GLU A 20 -2.09 10.86 23.25
N LEU A 21 -2.48 10.20 22.15
CA LEU A 21 -1.60 9.30 21.36
C LEU A 21 -0.30 9.98 20.90
N ILE A 22 -0.38 11.26 20.51
CA ILE A 22 0.75 12.00 19.92
C ILE A 22 1.35 13.05 20.87
N GLY A 23 0.87 13.15 22.11
CA GLY A 23 1.28 14.20 23.05
C GLY A 23 0.97 15.63 22.59
N ALA A 24 -0.02 15.81 21.72
CA ALA A 24 -0.45 17.14 21.26
C ALA A 24 -1.29 17.84 22.32
N ARG A 25 -1.11 19.16 22.43
CA ARG A 25 -1.98 20.01 23.26
C ARG A 25 -3.23 20.36 22.46
N VAL A 26 -4.42 20.00 22.96
CA VAL A 26 -5.68 20.50 22.39
C VAL A 26 -5.84 21.97 22.76
N GLN A 27 -6.22 22.80 21.79
CA GLN A 27 -6.69 24.16 21.99
C GLN A 27 -7.96 24.39 21.19
N TRP A 28 -8.96 24.98 21.81
CA TRP A 28 -10.17 25.42 21.12
C TRP A 28 -9.94 26.82 20.53
N VAL A 29 -10.44 27.02 19.32
CA VAL A 29 -10.42 28.32 18.62
C VAL A 29 -11.84 28.62 18.14
N ALA A 30 -12.34 29.80 18.47
CA ALA A 30 -13.67 30.30 18.10
C ALA A 30 -13.61 31.82 17.93
N ASP A 31 -14.63 32.43 17.32
CA ASP A 31 -14.84 33.87 17.44
C ASP A 31 -15.14 34.27 18.90
N ALA A 32 -14.64 35.44 19.31
CA ALA A 32 -14.70 35.92 20.69
C ALA A 32 -16.11 36.35 21.15
N THR A 33 -17.08 36.39 20.24
CA THR A 33 -18.46 36.79 20.52
C THR A 33 -19.25 35.76 21.34
N ASP A 34 -18.90 34.47 21.30
CA ASP A 34 -19.40 33.48 22.26
C ASP A 34 -18.47 33.35 23.47
N THR A 35 -18.57 34.31 24.38
CA THR A 35 -17.81 34.33 25.63
C THR A 35 -18.31 33.32 26.67
N THR A 36 -19.20 32.37 26.32
CA THR A 36 -19.70 31.34 27.24
C THR A 36 -18.89 30.03 27.18
N ALA A 37 -18.17 29.79 26.08
CA ALA A 37 -17.31 28.61 25.86
C ALA A 37 -15.98 28.67 26.67
N THR A 38 -16.08 28.75 27.99
CA THR A 38 -14.92 28.56 28.88
C THR A 38 -14.37 27.14 28.77
N ALA A 39 -13.03 27.01 28.83
CA ALA A 39 -12.27 25.88 28.27
C ALA A 39 -12.42 24.50 28.94
N ASP A 40 -13.37 24.32 29.87
CA ASP A 40 -13.68 23.06 30.57
C ASP A 40 -15.22 22.81 30.66
N SER A 41 -15.99 23.32 29.70
CA SER A 41 -17.47 23.19 29.68
C SER A 41 -18.03 22.96 28.26
N ALA A 42 -19.07 22.14 28.05
CA ALA A 42 -19.64 21.10 28.91
C ALA A 42 -20.51 20.13 28.07
N GLY A 43 -20.55 18.84 28.42
CA GLY A 43 -21.62 17.89 28.05
C GLY A 43 -21.82 17.52 26.57
N GLY A 44 -21.09 18.12 25.63
CA GLY A 44 -21.15 17.79 24.20
C GLY A 44 -20.69 16.35 23.89
N ALA A 45 -21.20 15.77 22.81
CA ALA A 45 -20.71 14.49 22.31
C ALA A 45 -19.23 14.60 21.87
N PRO A 46 -18.38 13.59 22.13
CA PRO A 46 -16.95 13.68 21.84
C PRO A 46 -16.70 13.80 20.33
N ILE A 47 -16.11 14.92 19.90
CA ILE A 47 -15.75 15.15 18.50
C ILE A 47 -14.84 14.02 18.05
N SER A 48 -15.26 13.35 16.98
CA SER A 48 -14.63 12.15 16.44
C SER A 48 -14.40 12.32 14.96
N VAL A 49 -13.20 11.93 14.50
CA VAL A 49 -12.79 11.99 13.10
C VAL A 49 -12.96 10.63 12.44
N THR A 50 -13.32 10.64 11.15
CA THR A 50 -13.46 9.47 10.27
C THR A 50 -12.41 9.41 9.18
N GLY A 51 -11.55 10.43 9.08
CA GLY A 51 -10.46 10.45 8.11
C GLY A 51 -9.43 11.53 8.43
N VAL A 52 -8.39 11.57 7.60
CA VAL A 52 -7.30 12.55 7.67
C VAL A 52 -6.96 12.99 6.24
N GLU A 53 -6.67 14.27 6.05
CA GLU A 53 -6.17 14.83 4.80
C GLU A 53 -5.34 16.10 5.09
N LEU A 54 -4.22 16.28 4.37
CA LEU A 54 -3.31 17.44 4.49
C LEU A 54 -3.56 18.53 3.42
N ARG A 55 -4.42 18.25 2.44
CA ARG A 55 -4.80 19.16 1.36
C ARG A 55 -6.25 19.58 1.52
N ALA A 56 -6.49 20.82 1.93
CA ALA A 56 -7.84 21.38 2.17
C ALA A 56 -8.85 21.08 1.04
N GLN A 57 -8.45 21.18 -0.24
CA GLN A 57 -9.37 20.91 -1.37
C GLN A 57 -9.75 19.42 -1.57
N SER A 58 -9.23 18.51 -0.74
CA SER A 58 -9.55 17.08 -0.74
C SER A 58 -10.18 16.59 0.58
N ILE A 59 -10.44 17.50 1.52
CA ILE A 59 -11.22 17.24 2.74
C ILE A 59 -12.63 16.77 2.37
N GLU A 60 -13.11 15.77 3.10
CA GLU A 60 -14.48 15.28 3.13
C GLU A 60 -15.04 15.43 4.56
N PRO A 61 -16.37 15.50 4.78
CA PRO A 61 -16.94 15.74 6.11
C PRO A 61 -16.53 14.69 7.14
N GLY A 62 -16.06 15.15 8.31
CA GLY A 62 -15.53 14.30 9.38
C GLY A 62 -14.01 14.11 9.37
N ASP A 63 -13.28 14.74 8.45
CA ASP A 63 -11.82 14.70 8.41
C ASP A 63 -11.15 15.54 9.51
N LEU A 64 -9.98 15.05 9.95
CA LEU A 64 -8.92 15.86 10.55
C LEU A 64 -8.11 16.54 9.43
N PHE A 65 -8.06 17.88 9.43
CA PHE A 65 -7.19 18.62 8.50
C PHE A 65 -5.76 18.71 9.06
N ALA A 66 -4.78 18.14 8.36
CA ALA A 66 -3.36 18.22 8.74
C ALA A 66 -2.70 19.47 8.12
N ALA A 67 -2.83 20.60 8.82
CA ALA A 67 -2.27 21.90 8.45
C ALA A 67 -0.76 21.97 8.76
N LEU A 68 0.06 21.31 7.93
CA LEU A 68 1.51 21.23 8.09
C LEU A 68 2.25 22.49 7.59
N PRO A 69 3.44 22.80 8.14
CA PRO A 69 4.37 23.74 7.51
C PRO A 69 4.91 23.17 6.18
N GLY A 70 5.20 24.04 5.21
CA GLY A 70 5.67 23.67 3.88
C GLY A 70 6.56 24.73 3.23
N ALA A 71 7.38 24.32 2.26
CA ALA A 71 8.43 25.14 1.65
C ALA A 71 7.97 26.31 0.75
N ARG A 72 6.69 26.70 0.80
CA ARG A 72 6.11 27.82 0.01
C ARG A 72 4.99 28.57 0.74
N ALA A 73 4.24 27.87 1.58
CA ALA A 73 3.09 28.36 2.33
C ALA A 73 2.85 27.39 3.51
N HIS A 74 2.20 27.86 4.57
CA HIS A 74 1.76 27.05 5.70
C HIS A 74 0.37 26.48 5.45
N GLY A 75 0.13 25.22 5.81
CA GLY A 75 -1.15 24.54 5.61
C GLY A 75 -2.34 25.24 6.27
N ALA A 76 -2.11 25.96 7.38
CA ALA A 76 -3.14 26.70 8.09
C ALA A 76 -3.72 27.89 7.29
N GLU A 77 -2.99 28.42 6.31
CA GLU A 77 -3.49 29.45 5.37
C GLU A 77 -4.73 28.97 4.59
N PHE A 78 -4.89 27.65 4.44
CA PHE A 78 -5.99 27.01 3.73
C PHE A 78 -7.10 26.48 4.65
N ALA A 79 -7.01 26.74 5.96
CA ALA A 79 -7.92 26.18 6.97
C ALA A 79 -9.39 26.56 6.72
N ALA A 80 -9.68 27.79 6.31
CA ALA A 80 -11.04 28.22 5.96
C ALA A 80 -11.70 27.26 4.95
N SER A 81 -10.99 26.90 3.87
CA SER A 81 -11.53 25.98 2.86
C SER A 81 -11.49 24.50 3.24
N ALA A 82 -10.84 24.13 4.36
CA ALA A 82 -11.01 22.82 4.99
C ALA A 82 -12.30 22.80 5.85
N LEU A 83 -12.56 23.87 6.61
CA LEU A 83 -13.77 24.01 7.43
C LEU A 83 -15.04 24.09 6.58
N GLU A 84 -15.02 24.85 5.47
CA GLU A 84 -16.07 24.88 4.43
C GLU A 84 -16.45 23.47 3.90
N ARG A 85 -15.55 22.50 4.00
CA ARG A 85 -15.72 21.12 3.51
C ARG A 85 -16.07 20.12 4.61
N GLY A 86 -16.22 20.58 5.85
CA GLY A 86 -16.58 19.74 6.99
C GLY A 86 -15.39 19.08 7.70
N ALA A 87 -14.19 19.67 7.67
CA ALA A 87 -13.15 19.30 8.62
C ALA A 87 -13.62 19.59 10.06
N VAL A 88 -13.57 18.59 10.94
CA VAL A 88 -14.08 18.70 12.33
C VAL A 88 -13.00 19.00 13.36
N ALA A 89 -11.73 18.94 12.95
CA ALA A 89 -10.56 19.26 13.75
C ALA A 89 -9.37 19.63 12.86
N VAL A 90 -8.36 20.29 13.43
CA VAL A 90 -7.10 20.61 12.73
C VAL A 90 -5.89 20.11 13.53
N LEU A 91 -4.94 19.44 12.88
CA LEU A 91 -3.62 19.11 13.43
C LEU A 91 -2.58 20.07 12.84
N THR A 92 -1.83 20.78 13.69
CA THR A 92 -0.88 21.82 13.24
C THR A 92 0.22 22.11 14.26
N ASP A 93 1.10 23.06 13.92
CA ASP A 93 2.19 23.55 14.77
C ASP A 93 1.83 24.90 15.46
N PRO A 94 2.67 25.45 16.35
CA PRO A 94 2.38 26.72 17.02
C PRO A 94 2.21 27.95 16.10
N ALA A 95 2.79 27.95 14.89
CA ALA A 95 2.59 29.02 13.91
C ALA A 95 1.25 28.87 13.18
N GLY A 96 0.88 27.63 12.83
CA GLY A 96 -0.44 27.32 12.28
C GLY A 96 -1.57 27.62 13.27
N LEU A 97 -1.36 27.38 14.57
CA LEU A 97 -2.28 27.82 15.63
C LEU A 97 -2.50 29.34 15.62
N ALA A 98 -1.44 30.14 15.44
CA ALA A 98 -1.56 31.60 15.38
C ALA A 98 -2.38 32.05 14.16
N ALA A 99 -2.17 31.42 12.99
CA ALA A 99 -2.97 31.66 11.79
C ALA A 99 -4.45 31.27 11.98
N LEU A 100 -4.73 30.12 12.60
CA LEU A 100 -6.10 29.70 12.95
C LEU A 100 -6.78 30.66 13.94
N THR A 101 -6.01 31.19 14.91
CA THR A 101 -6.53 32.16 15.89
C THR A 101 -6.89 33.48 15.21
N ALA A 102 -6.11 33.92 14.21
CA ALA A 102 -6.40 35.10 13.39
C ALA A 102 -7.56 34.90 12.40
N LEU A 103 -7.95 33.65 12.09
CA LEU A 103 -9.11 33.33 11.25
C LEU A 103 -10.44 33.46 11.99
N ALA A 104 -10.46 33.36 13.32
CA ALA A 104 -11.65 33.49 14.18
C ALA A 104 -12.90 32.73 13.66
N PRO A 105 -12.85 31.38 13.53
CA PRO A 105 -13.97 30.60 13.00
C PRO A 105 -15.23 30.73 13.87
N GLU A 106 -16.38 30.90 13.22
CA GLU A 106 -17.70 31.07 13.87
C GLU A 106 -18.11 29.90 14.77
N THR A 107 -17.57 28.70 14.52
CA THR A 107 -17.82 27.49 15.31
C THR A 107 -16.55 27.07 16.04
N ALA A 108 -16.68 26.71 17.32
CA ALA A 108 -15.58 26.26 18.16
C ALA A 108 -14.87 25.02 17.58
N LEU A 109 -13.64 25.23 17.14
CA LEU A 109 -12.80 24.28 16.43
C LEU A 109 -11.72 23.70 17.36
N PRO A 110 -11.65 22.37 17.55
CA PRO A 110 -10.52 21.77 18.25
C PRO A 110 -9.28 21.72 17.36
N VAL A 111 -8.19 22.29 17.85
CA VAL A 111 -6.88 22.31 17.22
C VAL A 111 -5.90 21.48 18.05
N LEU A 112 -5.37 20.41 17.46
CA LEU A 112 -4.29 19.60 18.03
C LEU A 112 -2.97 20.27 17.67
N VAL A 113 -2.24 20.75 18.68
CA VAL A 113 -0.97 21.48 18.49
C VAL A 113 0.20 20.59 18.87
N HIS A 114 1.04 20.26 17.89
CA HIS A 114 2.25 19.44 18.05
C HIS A 114 3.47 20.17 17.44
N PRO A 115 4.66 20.18 18.06
CA PRO A 115 5.81 20.96 17.58
C PRO A 115 6.35 20.50 16.21
N ASP A 116 6.21 19.22 15.86
CA ASP A 116 6.43 18.71 14.51
C ASP A 116 5.21 17.87 14.09
N PRO A 117 4.18 18.46 13.46
CA PRO A 117 2.97 17.73 13.09
C PRO A 117 3.20 16.75 11.94
N ARG A 118 4.33 16.81 11.22
CA ARG A 118 4.67 15.85 10.14
C ARG A 118 5.18 14.54 10.72
N SER A 119 6.03 14.58 11.75
CA SER A 119 6.58 13.37 12.39
C SER A 119 5.51 12.41 12.93
N VAL A 120 4.37 12.94 13.39
CA VAL A 120 3.27 12.17 13.98
C VAL A 120 2.14 11.83 13.00
N LEU A 121 2.07 12.49 11.83
CA LEU A 121 0.96 12.33 10.88
C LEU A 121 0.79 10.89 10.38
N GLY A 122 1.88 10.12 10.29
CA GLY A 122 1.84 8.70 9.94
C GLY A 122 1.04 7.86 10.93
N GLU A 123 1.29 8.02 12.23
CA GLU A 123 0.62 7.27 13.29
C GLU A 123 -0.81 7.76 13.56
N VAL A 124 -1.06 9.07 13.41
CA VAL A 124 -2.42 9.63 13.38
C VAL A 124 -3.23 9.00 12.26
N SER A 125 -2.69 8.98 11.03
CA SER A 125 -3.37 8.41 9.86
C SER A 125 -3.58 6.89 10.02
N ALA A 126 -2.59 6.16 10.52
CA ALA A 126 -2.72 4.74 10.81
C ALA A 126 -3.84 4.49 11.82
N THR A 127 -3.91 5.25 12.91
CA THR A 127 -4.93 5.11 13.95
C THR A 127 -6.34 5.44 13.44
N VAL A 128 -6.52 6.59 12.78
CA VAL A 128 -7.85 7.03 12.29
C VAL A 128 -8.46 6.05 11.29
N TYR A 129 -7.64 5.38 10.47
CA TYR A 129 -8.11 4.34 9.54
C TYR A 129 -8.10 2.91 10.14
N GLY A 130 -7.93 2.77 11.45
CA GLY A 130 -8.04 1.48 12.16
C GLY A 130 -6.88 0.52 11.89
N ARG A 131 -5.66 1.05 11.80
CA ARG A 131 -4.38 0.36 11.54
C ARG A 131 -4.48 -0.74 10.46
N PRO A 132 -4.82 -0.37 9.21
CA PRO A 132 -5.10 -1.35 8.16
C PRO A 132 -3.85 -2.11 7.71
N ALA A 133 -2.67 -1.49 7.77
CA ALA A 133 -1.39 -2.14 7.43
C ALA A 133 -1.12 -3.39 8.27
N ASP A 134 -1.44 -3.37 9.57
CA ASP A 134 -1.25 -4.50 10.51
C ASP A 134 -2.07 -5.75 10.12
N ARG A 135 -3.07 -5.59 9.26
CA ARG A 135 -3.96 -6.64 8.73
C ARG A 135 -3.63 -7.07 7.29
N LEU A 136 -2.66 -6.41 6.64
CA LEU A 136 -2.23 -6.67 5.26
C LEU A 136 -0.85 -7.32 5.22
N GLN A 137 -0.47 -7.89 4.09
CA GLN A 137 0.94 -8.19 3.79
C GLN A 137 1.54 -7.06 2.95
N VAL A 138 2.09 -6.04 3.60
CA VAL A 138 2.71 -4.90 2.90
C VAL A 138 4.15 -5.23 2.48
N ILE A 139 4.44 -5.10 1.18
CA ILE A 139 5.74 -5.34 0.56
C ILE A 139 6.25 -4.00 0.00
N GLY A 140 7.20 -3.38 0.70
CA GLY A 140 7.80 -2.10 0.32
C GLY A 140 9.07 -2.30 -0.53
N ILE A 141 9.17 -1.62 -1.67
CA ILE A 141 10.31 -1.74 -2.60
C ILE A 141 10.99 -0.38 -2.77
N THR A 142 12.28 -0.30 -2.41
CA THR A 142 13.10 0.90 -2.57
C THR A 142 14.39 0.64 -3.36
N GLY A 143 15.07 1.73 -3.70
CA GLY A 143 16.24 1.79 -4.58
C GLY A 143 16.17 2.99 -5.52
N THR A 144 17.16 3.14 -6.40
CA THR A 144 17.09 4.12 -7.50
C THR A 144 16.24 3.54 -8.64
N SER A 145 16.76 2.56 -9.38
CA SER A 145 16.08 1.95 -10.53
C SER A 145 15.38 0.63 -10.19
N GLY A 146 14.38 0.27 -11.00
CA GLY A 146 13.72 -1.04 -10.97
C GLY A 146 12.54 -1.20 -10.00
N LYS A 147 12.29 -0.23 -9.11
CA LYS A 147 11.17 -0.26 -8.13
C LYS A 147 9.84 -0.68 -8.76
N THR A 148 9.37 0.05 -9.77
CA THR A 148 8.13 -0.24 -10.52
C THR A 148 8.18 -1.64 -11.17
N THR A 149 9.27 -1.99 -11.86
CA THR A 149 9.41 -3.29 -12.54
C THR A 149 9.28 -4.46 -11.56
N THR A 150 9.98 -4.39 -10.42
CA THR A 150 9.90 -5.38 -9.34
C THR A 150 8.49 -5.41 -8.73
N ALA A 151 7.83 -4.27 -8.55
CA ALA A 151 6.48 -4.20 -8.02
C ALA A 151 5.46 -4.92 -8.92
N TYR A 152 5.51 -4.68 -10.24
CA TYR A 152 4.66 -5.37 -11.23
C TYR A 152 4.96 -6.86 -11.31
N LEU A 153 6.22 -7.29 -11.20
CA LEU A 153 6.59 -8.72 -11.20
C LEU A 153 6.06 -9.45 -9.95
N ILE A 154 6.11 -8.81 -8.79
CA ILE A 154 5.59 -9.38 -7.54
C ILE A 154 4.05 -9.42 -7.56
N GLU A 155 3.38 -8.34 -7.99
CA GLU A 155 1.91 -8.31 -8.10
C GLU A 155 1.37 -9.33 -9.11
N ALA A 156 2.02 -9.47 -10.27
CA ALA A 156 1.67 -10.50 -11.25
C ALA A 156 1.88 -11.92 -10.69
N GLY A 157 2.98 -12.17 -9.96
CA GLY A 157 3.25 -13.46 -9.32
C GLY A 157 2.25 -13.81 -8.21
N LEU A 158 1.91 -12.84 -7.35
CA LEU A 158 0.88 -12.99 -6.32
C LEU A 158 -0.48 -13.31 -6.94
N THR A 159 -0.91 -12.54 -7.94
CA THR A 159 -2.18 -12.73 -8.64
C THR A 159 -2.24 -14.09 -9.34
N ALA A 160 -1.14 -14.50 -10.00
CA ALA A 160 -1.03 -15.83 -10.63
C ALA A 160 -1.05 -16.99 -9.61
N SER A 161 -0.69 -16.73 -8.35
CA SER A 161 -0.81 -17.69 -7.23
C SER A 161 -2.18 -17.69 -6.54
N GLY A 162 -3.12 -16.85 -7.00
CA GLY A 162 -4.48 -16.75 -6.42
C GLY A 162 -4.60 -15.81 -5.21
N ARG A 163 -3.59 -14.99 -4.93
CA ARG A 163 -3.66 -13.93 -3.89
C ARG A 163 -4.38 -12.70 -4.43
N ARG A 164 -5.13 -12.00 -3.58
CA ARG A 164 -5.76 -10.71 -3.91
C ARG A 164 -4.76 -9.60 -3.63
N ALA A 165 -4.02 -9.21 -4.67
CA ALA A 165 -2.94 -8.23 -4.60
C ALA A 165 -3.41 -6.81 -4.94
N GLY A 166 -2.93 -5.83 -4.16
CA GLY A 166 -2.96 -4.40 -4.49
C GLY A 166 -1.59 -3.91 -4.95
N LEU A 167 -1.56 -2.87 -5.78
CA LEU A 167 -0.34 -2.20 -6.25
C LEU A 167 -0.42 -0.70 -5.94
N VAL A 168 0.68 -0.12 -5.45
CA VAL A 168 0.81 1.34 -5.24
C VAL A 168 2.16 1.79 -5.81
N GLY A 169 2.17 2.69 -6.79
CA GLY A 169 3.43 3.10 -7.42
C GLY A 169 3.31 4.30 -8.35
N THR A 170 4.38 4.51 -9.12
CA THR A 170 4.58 5.72 -9.95
C THR A 170 3.60 5.83 -11.10
N ILE A 171 3.20 4.71 -11.72
CA ILE A 171 2.32 4.68 -12.89
C ILE A 171 0.85 4.75 -12.48
N GLU A 172 0.45 3.88 -11.56
CA GLU A 172 -0.94 3.67 -11.16
C GLU A 172 -1.01 3.04 -9.77
N THR A 173 -2.08 3.35 -9.05
CA THR A 173 -2.58 2.50 -7.98
C THR A 173 -3.52 1.47 -8.60
N ARG A 174 -3.40 0.19 -8.22
CA ARG A 174 -4.28 -0.89 -8.68
C ARG A 174 -4.98 -1.56 -7.51
N ILE A 175 -6.30 -1.64 -7.58
CA ILE A 175 -7.17 -2.34 -6.64
C ILE A 175 -8.07 -3.26 -7.48
N GLU A 176 -7.99 -4.57 -7.30
CA GLU A 176 -8.83 -5.56 -8.03
C GLU A 176 -8.83 -5.39 -9.56
N GLY A 177 -7.67 -5.06 -10.13
CA GLY A 177 -7.54 -4.79 -11.57
C GLY A 177 -8.04 -3.41 -12.03
N ARG A 178 -8.84 -2.70 -11.22
CA ARG A 178 -9.16 -1.27 -11.45
C ARG A 178 -7.88 -0.45 -11.26
N ARG A 179 -7.65 0.49 -12.17
CA ARG A 179 -6.45 1.34 -12.21
C ARG A 179 -6.85 2.78 -11.92
N VAL A 180 -6.15 3.43 -11.01
CA VAL A 180 -6.33 4.86 -10.69
C VAL A 180 -4.97 5.57 -10.87
N PRO A 181 -4.91 6.70 -11.61
CA PRO A 181 -3.65 7.43 -11.80
C PRO A 181 -3.05 7.85 -10.46
N SER A 182 -1.73 7.68 -10.30
CA SER A 182 -1.04 8.15 -9.11
C SER A 182 -0.49 9.57 -9.31
N ALA A 183 -0.49 10.37 -8.24
CA ALA A 183 0.13 11.70 -8.22
C ALA A 183 1.58 11.68 -7.71
N LEU A 184 2.00 10.60 -7.04
CA LEU A 184 3.32 10.42 -6.43
C LEU A 184 3.72 8.93 -6.49
N THR A 185 5.01 8.61 -6.62
CA THR A 185 5.52 7.23 -6.47
C THR A 185 5.08 6.57 -5.16
N THR A 186 4.97 7.36 -4.10
CA THR A 186 4.41 6.96 -2.81
C THR A 186 3.52 8.11 -2.33
N PRO A 187 2.22 7.88 -2.03
CA PRO A 187 1.32 8.91 -1.47
C PRO A 187 1.84 9.50 -0.15
N GLU A 188 1.32 10.65 0.28
CA GLU A 188 1.49 11.12 1.67
C GLU A 188 0.70 10.20 2.64
N ALA A 189 1.07 10.20 3.92
CA ALA A 189 0.57 9.22 4.88
C ALA A 189 -0.97 9.13 5.02
N PRO A 190 -1.73 10.25 5.02
CA PRO A 190 -3.19 10.19 5.13
C PRO A 190 -3.84 9.38 4.00
N GLN A 191 -3.42 9.60 2.75
CA GLN A 191 -3.99 8.88 1.61
C GLN A 191 -3.42 7.47 1.48
N LEU A 192 -2.20 7.20 1.98
CA LEU A 192 -1.66 5.84 2.03
C LEU A 192 -2.45 4.95 2.98
N HIS A 193 -2.74 5.42 4.21
CA HIS A 193 -3.53 4.65 5.18
C HIS A 193 -5.01 4.56 4.80
N ALA A 194 -5.59 5.61 4.21
CA ALA A 194 -6.92 5.55 3.60
C ALA A 194 -7.00 4.47 2.50
N LEU A 195 -5.99 4.42 1.63
CA LEU A 195 -5.89 3.44 0.54
C LEU A 195 -5.74 2.01 1.08
N PHE A 196 -4.94 1.81 2.13
CA PHE A 196 -4.85 0.50 2.80
C PHE A 196 -6.18 0.07 3.41
N ALA A 197 -6.96 0.98 4.01
CA ALA A 197 -8.30 0.66 4.51
C ALA A 197 -9.27 0.30 3.38
N ALA A 198 -9.32 1.09 2.30
CA ALA A 198 -10.14 0.81 1.11
C ALA A 198 -9.77 -0.53 0.43
N MET A 199 -8.47 -0.86 0.39
CA MET A 199 -7.98 -2.17 -0.08
C MET A 199 -8.43 -3.30 0.85
N LEU A 200 -8.38 -3.11 2.17
CA LEU A 200 -8.73 -4.12 3.17
C LEU A 200 -10.24 -4.38 3.22
N GLU A 201 -11.10 -3.37 3.10
CA GLU A 201 -12.56 -3.55 2.97
C GLU A 201 -12.92 -4.37 1.73
N ARG A 202 -12.25 -4.08 0.60
CA ARG A 202 -12.38 -4.87 -0.63
C ARG A 202 -11.74 -6.26 -0.49
N GLY A 203 -11.02 -6.53 0.59
CA GLY A 203 -10.42 -7.83 0.91
C GLY A 203 -9.18 -8.17 0.09
N ILE A 204 -8.40 -7.16 -0.30
CA ILE A 204 -7.00 -7.32 -0.69
C ILE A 204 -6.24 -7.90 0.52
N ASP A 205 -5.36 -8.87 0.27
CA ASP A 205 -4.60 -9.58 1.32
C ASP A 205 -3.10 -9.20 1.35
N THR A 206 -2.58 -8.68 0.23
CA THR A 206 -1.17 -8.31 0.04
C THR A 206 -1.10 -7.01 -0.75
N VAL A 207 -0.27 -6.06 -0.33
CA VAL A 207 -0.05 -4.81 -1.07
C VAL A 207 1.42 -4.68 -1.43
N VAL A 208 1.69 -4.52 -2.72
CA VAL A 208 3.03 -4.26 -3.24
C VAL A 208 3.17 -2.77 -3.52
N MET A 209 4.16 -2.10 -2.91
CA MET A 209 4.30 -0.65 -3.05
C MET A 209 5.72 -0.17 -3.34
N GLU A 210 5.83 0.88 -4.16
CA GLU A 210 7.06 1.63 -4.33
C GLU A 210 7.27 2.59 -3.14
N VAL A 211 8.45 2.51 -2.52
CA VAL A 211 8.86 3.34 -1.39
C VAL A 211 10.02 4.23 -1.84
N SER A 212 9.73 5.50 -2.14
CA SER A 212 10.75 6.49 -2.50
C SER A 212 11.57 6.97 -1.28
N SER A 213 12.77 7.50 -1.51
CA SER A 213 13.59 8.09 -0.42
C SER A 213 12.89 9.31 0.19
N HIS A 214 12.24 10.12 -0.64
CA HIS A 214 11.39 11.24 -0.22
C HIS A 214 10.28 10.76 0.72
N ALA A 215 9.66 9.61 0.43
CA ALA A 215 8.58 9.07 1.27
C ALA A 215 9.06 8.59 2.64
N LEU A 216 10.26 8.01 2.71
CA LEU A 216 10.90 7.67 3.98
C LEU A 216 11.31 8.94 4.73
N SER A 217 11.96 9.89 4.05
CA SER A 217 12.46 11.15 4.66
C SER A 217 11.33 12.02 5.22
N LEU A 218 10.22 12.16 4.48
CA LEU A 218 9.07 13.01 4.83
C LEU A 218 8.00 12.30 5.69
N GLY A 219 8.29 11.11 6.20
CA GLY A 219 7.39 10.32 7.07
C GLY A 219 6.12 9.78 6.41
N ARG A 220 6.08 9.72 5.07
CA ARG A 220 4.87 9.33 4.31
C ARG A 220 4.45 7.88 4.51
N VAL A 221 5.37 7.01 4.94
CA VAL A 221 5.13 5.59 5.20
C VAL A 221 5.14 5.24 6.69
N ASP A 222 5.28 6.24 7.56
CA ASP A 222 5.29 6.01 9.01
C ASP A 222 3.90 5.49 9.48
N GLY A 223 3.90 4.64 10.51
CA GLY A 223 2.74 3.84 10.91
C GLY A 223 2.50 2.55 10.10
N THR A 224 3.28 2.27 9.05
CA THR A 224 3.10 1.09 8.16
C THR A 224 3.91 -0.14 8.63
N ASP A 225 3.22 -1.25 8.93
CA ASP A 225 3.85 -2.55 9.21
C ASP A 225 4.34 -3.25 7.92
N PHE A 226 5.60 -3.04 7.55
CA PHE A 226 6.20 -3.70 6.38
C PHE A 226 6.52 -5.18 6.64
N ALA A 227 5.76 -6.08 6.04
CA ALA A 227 6.02 -7.53 6.10
C ALA A 227 7.33 -7.90 5.38
N ILE A 228 7.63 -7.25 4.25
CA ILE A 228 8.87 -7.40 3.48
C ILE A 228 9.35 -6.04 2.98
N GLY A 229 10.65 -5.76 3.14
CA GLY A 229 11.35 -4.63 2.52
C GLY A 229 12.32 -5.15 1.47
N ALA A 230 12.32 -4.55 0.28
CA ALA A 230 13.18 -4.93 -0.84
C ALA A 230 14.07 -3.76 -1.30
N PHE A 231 15.36 -4.01 -1.50
CA PHE A 231 16.34 -3.04 -2.03
C PHE A 231 16.87 -3.51 -3.39
N THR A 232 16.73 -2.68 -4.43
CA THR A 232 17.10 -3.03 -5.81
C THR A 232 18.53 -2.62 -6.20
N ASN A 233 18.93 -1.38 -5.89
CA ASN A 233 20.22 -0.75 -6.22
C ASN A 233 20.25 0.70 -5.69
N LEU A 234 21.43 1.31 -5.64
CA LEU A 234 21.56 2.78 -5.56
C LEU A 234 22.57 3.31 -6.58
N SER A 235 22.20 4.42 -7.22
CA SER A 235 23.01 5.20 -8.15
C SER A 235 22.60 6.67 -8.05
N GLN A 236 23.43 7.58 -8.56
CA GLN A 236 23.23 9.04 -8.48
C GLN A 236 21.89 9.47 -9.09
N ASP A 237 21.02 10.01 -8.23
CA ASP A 237 19.65 10.47 -8.49
C ASP A 237 19.20 11.32 -7.28
N HIS A 238 18.16 12.15 -7.43
CA HIS A 238 17.53 12.92 -6.35
C HIS A 238 18.45 13.82 -5.47
N LEU A 239 19.61 14.27 -5.98
CA LEU A 239 20.50 15.22 -5.28
C LEU A 239 20.01 16.67 -5.29
N ASP A 240 18.81 16.92 -5.82
CA ASP A 240 18.03 18.16 -5.67
C ASP A 240 17.23 18.19 -4.35
N PHE A 241 17.14 17.05 -3.65
CA PHE A 241 16.49 16.90 -2.34
C PHE A 241 17.43 16.35 -1.26
N HIS A 242 18.43 15.54 -1.63
CA HIS A 242 19.39 14.93 -0.71
C HIS A 242 20.77 15.60 -0.79
N ASP A 243 21.37 15.93 0.36
CA ASP A 243 22.69 16.58 0.46
C ASP A 243 23.85 15.74 -0.13
N GLY A 244 23.63 14.44 -0.36
CA GLY A 244 24.61 13.56 -0.99
C GLY A 244 24.12 12.11 -1.13
N LEU A 245 24.98 11.25 -1.70
CA LEU A 245 24.68 9.82 -1.86
C LEU A 245 24.50 9.10 -0.52
N ASP A 246 25.26 9.48 0.51
CA ASP A 246 25.14 8.88 1.84
C ASP A 246 23.82 9.26 2.55
N ASP A 247 23.32 10.49 2.39
CA ASP A 247 21.99 10.86 2.88
C ASP A 247 20.88 10.15 2.08
N TYR A 248 20.99 10.14 0.75
CA TYR A 248 20.08 9.39 -0.13
C TYR A 248 20.04 7.89 0.20
N PHE A 249 21.17 7.32 0.63
CA PHE A 249 21.28 5.96 1.13
C PHE A 249 20.66 5.80 2.54
N ALA A 250 20.95 6.72 3.47
CA ALA A 250 20.38 6.71 4.83
C ALA A 250 18.85 6.84 4.82
N ALA A 251 18.30 7.69 3.95
CA ALA A 251 16.88 7.80 3.71
C ALA A 251 16.25 6.46 3.29
N LYS A 252 16.91 5.69 2.40
CA LYS A 252 16.48 4.34 2.02
C LYS A 252 16.72 3.30 3.12
N SER A 253 17.77 3.46 3.93
CA SER A 253 18.14 2.49 4.96
C SER A 253 17.12 2.40 6.09
N ARG A 254 16.28 3.43 6.32
CA ARG A 254 15.10 3.40 7.21
C ARG A 254 14.22 2.16 7.03
N LEU A 255 14.07 1.61 5.82
CA LEU A 255 13.25 0.41 5.59
C LEU A 255 13.89 -0.90 6.14
N PHE A 256 15.16 -0.85 6.58
CA PHE A 256 15.98 -2.01 6.97
C PHE A 256 16.69 -1.86 8.33
N ALA A 257 17.11 -0.63 8.67
CA ALA A 257 17.88 -0.28 9.86
C ALA A 257 17.13 -0.64 11.15
N ARG A 258 17.84 -1.31 12.08
CA ARG A 258 17.27 -1.99 13.26
C ARG A 258 16.33 -1.11 14.10
N ASP A 259 16.70 0.15 14.25
CA ASP A 259 16.13 1.19 15.11
C ASP A 259 15.07 2.06 14.41
N SER A 260 14.87 1.90 13.10
CA SER A 260 13.85 2.68 12.39
C SER A 260 12.43 2.16 12.64
N ALA A 261 11.51 3.08 12.90
CA ALA A 261 10.08 2.78 13.13
C ALA A 261 9.38 2.10 11.93
N VAL A 262 9.93 2.25 10.71
CA VAL A 262 9.40 1.65 9.46
C VAL A 262 10.22 0.46 8.97
N ARG A 263 11.04 -0.13 9.83
CA ARG A 263 11.84 -1.31 9.51
C ARG A 263 10.97 -2.51 9.11
N ALA A 264 11.23 -3.07 7.94
CA ALA A 264 10.53 -4.28 7.51
C ALA A 264 10.89 -5.53 8.34
N ARG A 265 9.89 -6.39 8.54
CA ARG A 265 10.01 -7.67 9.28
C ARG A 265 10.99 -8.65 8.61
N ARG A 266 11.16 -8.57 7.29
CA ARG A 266 12.12 -9.34 6.49
C ARG A 266 12.74 -8.45 5.42
N ALA A 267 14.02 -8.67 5.13
CA ALA A 267 14.75 -7.94 4.10
C ALA A 267 15.07 -8.85 2.90
N VAL A 268 14.92 -8.30 1.69
CA VAL A 268 15.40 -8.89 0.44
C VAL A 268 16.29 -7.86 -0.24
N VAL A 269 17.61 -8.12 -0.23
CA VAL A 269 18.60 -7.16 -0.72
C VAL A 269 19.33 -7.74 -1.92
N CYS A 270 19.33 -7.00 -3.03
CA CYS A 270 20.26 -7.22 -4.13
C CYS A 270 21.66 -6.76 -3.69
N VAL A 271 22.69 -7.60 -3.81
CA VAL A 271 24.07 -7.31 -3.36
C VAL A 271 25.08 -7.21 -4.52
N ASP A 272 24.56 -7.05 -5.74
CA ASP A 272 25.37 -6.97 -6.96
C ASP A 272 26.25 -5.70 -6.96
N ASP A 273 25.72 -4.56 -6.48
CA ASP A 273 26.46 -3.31 -6.24
C ASP A 273 26.99 -3.17 -4.79
N GLU A 274 27.79 -2.13 -4.52
CA GLU A 274 28.37 -1.87 -3.19
C GLU A 274 27.34 -1.41 -2.15
N TRP A 275 26.34 -0.63 -2.57
CA TRP A 275 25.29 -0.08 -1.72
C TRP A 275 24.34 -1.18 -1.24
N GLY A 276 24.09 -2.18 -2.06
CA GLY A 276 23.40 -3.41 -1.73
C GLY A 276 24.12 -4.22 -0.66
N ARG A 277 25.45 -4.32 -0.70
CA ARG A 277 26.24 -5.01 0.34
C ARG A 277 26.15 -4.26 1.68
N ARG A 278 26.37 -2.93 1.66
CA ARG A 278 26.20 -2.04 2.82
C ARG A 278 24.77 -2.09 3.38
N MET A 279 23.75 -2.21 2.53
CA MET A 279 22.35 -2.36 2.93
C MET A 279 22.06 -3.74 3.54
N ALA A 280 22.70 -4.81 3.05
CA ALA A 280 22.58 -6.15 3.62
C ALA A 280 23.23 -6.23 5.01
N GLU A 281 24.35 -5.54 5.23
CA GLU A 281 24.98 -5.38 6.54
C GLU A 281 24.05 -4.66 7.54
N ILE A 282 23.45 -3.53 7.14
CA ILE A 282 22.45 -2.79 7.94
C ILE A 282 21.23 -3.67 8.26
N ALA A 283 20.72 -4.44 7.28
CA ALA A 283 19.58 -5.33 7.47
C ALA A 283 19.88 -6.53 8.39
N ALA A 284 21.14 -6.97 8.44
CA ALA A 284 21.62 -8.09 9.25
C ALA A 284 22.08 -7.70 10.67
N ALA A 285 22.22 -6.39 10.95
CA ALA A 285 22.74 -5.87 12.21
C ALA A 285 21.94 -6.37 13.44
N VAL A 286 22.59 -7.22 14.23
CA VAL A 286 22.11 -7.68 15.55
C VAL A 286 22.34 -6.55 16.55
N PRO A 287 21.44 -6.30 17.54
CA PRO A 287 21.78 -5.43 18.65
C PRO A 287 23.08 -5.90 19.34
N PRO A 288 23.92 -4.99 19.87
CA PRO A 288 24.78 -5.39 20.98
C PRO A 288 23.87 -5.94 22.09
N GLU A 289 24.19 -7.09 22.65
CA GLU A 289 23.49 -7.56 23.84
C GLU A 289 23.70 -6.54 24.94
N SER A 290 22.62 -5.85 25.35
CA SER A 290 22.59 -5.11 26.61
C SER A 290 22.96 -6.11 27.70
N ALA A 291 24.15 -5.96 28.29
CA ALA A 291 24.77 -6.94 29.18
C ALA A 291 23.72 -7.52 30.13
N ALA A 292 23.46 -8.82 30.01
CA ALA A 292 22.27 -9.43 30.57
C ALA A 292 22.23 -9.21 32.09
N ALA A 293 21.31 -8.35 32.54
CA ALA A 293 21.06 -8.14 33.96
C ALA A 293 20.67 -9.50 34.54
N GLU A 294 21.57 -10.10 35.34
CA GLU A 294 21.44 -11.51 35.72
C GLU A 294 20.20 -11.69 36.60
N ALA A 295 19.11 -12.14 35.97
CA ALA A 295 17.83 -12.32 36.63
C ALA A 295 18.01 -13.26 37.83
N PRO A 296 17.64 -12.84 39.05
CA PRO A 296 18.06 -13.52 40.27
C PRO A 296 17.57 -14.97 40.25
N ARG A 297 18.53 -15.91 40.26
CA ARG A 297 18.28 -17.34 40.07
C ARG A 297 17.24 -17.84 41.06
N ARG A 298 16.04 -18.09 40.55
CA ARG A 298 14.88 -18.51 41.34
C ARG A 298 15.18 -19.87 41.97
N ARG A 299 15.50 -19.89 43.26
CA ARG A 299 15.84 -21.13 43.99
C ARG A 299 14.74 -22.17 43.77
N SER A 300 15.15 -23.37 43.34
CA SER A 300 14.27 -24.53 43.24
C SER A 300 13.71 -24.90 44.62
N ARG A 301 12.41 -25.24 44.66
CA ARG A 301 11.85 -25.95 45.82
C ARG A 301 12.44 -27.37 45.89
N PRO A 302 12.57 -27.96 47.09
CA PRO A 302 12.84 -29.39 47.23
C PRO A 302 11.81 -30.24 46.49
N GLN A 303 12.20 -31.43 46.04
CA GLN A 303 11.24 -32.42 45.53
C GLN A 303 10.45 -33.02 46.69
N GLU A 304 9.15 -33.24 46.47
CA GLU A 304 8.28 -33.98 47.37
C GLU A 304 8.26 -35.46 46.95
N GLU A 305 8.38 -36.37 47.91
CA GLU A 305 8.76 -37.76 47.67
C GLU A 305 7.55 -38.65 47.34
N ARG A 306 7.53 -39.24 46.15
CA ARG A 306 6.38 -40.04 45.68
C ARG A 306 6.44 -41.48 46.19
N THR A 307 5.83 -41.73 47.36
CA THR A 307 5.54 -43.08 47.84
C THR A 307 4.54 -43.80 46.92
N GLY A 308 4.80 -45.09 46.66
CA GLY A 308 4.00 -45.92 45.73
C GLY A 308 2.78 -46.60 46.37
N PRO A 309 1.81 -47.08 45.57
CA PRO A 309 0.58 -47.69 46.08
C PRO A 309 0.70 -49.21 46.37
N PRO A 310 0.04 -49.72 47.44
CA PRO A 310 -0.08 -51.15 47.72
C PRO A 310 -1.16 -51.86 46.86
N PRO A 311 -1.20 -53.22 46.83
CA PRO A 311 -1.92 -54.01 45.82
C PRO A 311 -3.40 -54.36 46.15
N ARG A 312 -4.05 -55.12 45.25
CA ARG A 312 -5.50 -55.40 45.21
C ARG A 312 -5.93 -56.80 45.71
N SER A 313 -7.07 -56.86 46.39
CA SER A 313 -8.01 -58.00 46.48
C SER A 313 -9.39 -57.45 46.93
N SER A 314 -10.57 -58.03 46.68
CA SER A 314 -11.00 -59.24 45.95
C SER A 314 -12.42 -59.05 45.36
N ARG A 315 -12.89 -59.95 44.48
CA ARG A 315 -14.27 -59.97 43.93
C ARG A 315 -15.25 -60.79 44.81
N PRO A 316 -16.58 -60.71 44.58
CA PRO A 316 -17.24 -61.73 43.72
C PRO A 316 -18.04 -61.16 42.52
N ARG A 317 -18.67 -62.05 41.73
CA ARG A 317 -19.57 -61.74 40.59
C ARG A 317 -20.90 -62.50 40.75
N THR A 318 -22.02 -61.88 40.37
CA THR A 318 -23.22 -62.53 39.78
C THR A 318 -24.07 -61.43 39.10
N VAL A 319 -24.40 -61.52 37.80
CA VAL A 319 -25.66 -62.06 37.19
C VAL A 319 -26.86 -61.12 37.42
N ARG A 320 -27.67 -60.67 36.42
CA ARG A 320 -28.23 -61.35 35.22
C ARG A 320 -28.53 -60.39 34.02
N SER A 321 -29.08 -60.95 32.94
CA SER A 321 -29.71 -60.39 31.71
C SER A 321 -30.66 -59.17 31.87
N GLY A 322 -31.03 -58.41 30.82
CA GLY A 322 -30.65 -58.46 29.39
C GLY A 322 -31.81 -58.71 28.38
N SER A 323 -32.27 -57.66 27.69
CA SER A 323 -33.17 -57.64 26.50
C SER A 323 -33.40 -56.16 26.06
N SER A 324 -34.09 -55.82 24.95
CA SER A 324 -33.83 -56.05 23.50
C SER A 324 -34.99 -55.44 22.68
N ARG A 325 -34.77 -55.04 21.41
CA ARG A 325 -35.81 -54.62 20.39
C ARG A 325 -36.45 -53.22 20.62
N THR A 326 -37.00 -52.49 19.62
CA THR A 326 -37.05 -52.64 18.13
C THR A 326 -37.37 -51.29 17.44
N ASP A 327 -36.90 -51.10 16.21
CA ASP A 327 -37.46 -50.12 15.24
C ASP A 327 -38.68 -50.68 14.47
N PRO A 328 -39.66 -49.84 14.08
CA PRO A 328 -40.79 -50.21 13.20
C PRO A 328 -40.56 -49.86 11.70
N PRO A 329 -41.10 -50.61 10.70
CA PRO A 329 -40.74 -50.43 9.28
C PRO A 329 -41.87 -50.12 8.27
N GLY A 330 -41.50 -49.50 7.13
CA GLY A 330 -42.26 -49.52 5.85
C GLY A 330 -43.06 -48.25 5.52
N ARG A 331 -43.46 -47.93 4.27
CA ARG A 331 -43.36 -48.52 2.90
C ARG A 331 -43.86 -47.42 1.90
N CYS A 332 -43.67 -47.37 0.56
CA CYS A 332 -43.01 -48.19 -0.47
C CYS A 332 -42.93 -47.42 -1.83
N ARG A 333 -42.04 -47.83 -2.78
CA ARG A 333 -42.02 -47.49 -4.24
C ARG A 333 -41.60 -46.04 -4.63
N SER A 334 -41.06 -45.71 -5.82
CA SER A 334 -40.87 -46.49 -7.07
C SER A 334 -39.64 -46.12 -7.94
N ARG A 335 -39.01 -47.16 -8.54
CA ARG A 335 -38.47 -47.27 -9.93
C ARG A 335 -37.36 -46.33 -10.47
N CYS A 336 -36.29 -46.98 -10.97
CA CYS A 336 -35.63 -46.80 -12.30
C CYS A 336 -34.95 -45.45 -12.65
N ALA A 337 -33.82 -45.40 -13.39
CA ALA A 337 -32.91 -46.42 -13.91
C ALA A 337 -31.52 -45.81 -14.21
N CYS A 338 -30.54 -46.65 -14.56
CA CYS A 338 -29.29 -46.25 -15.22
C CYS A 338 -29.34 -46.72 -16.69
N PRO A 339 -28.68 -46.04 -17.65
CA PRO A 339 -27.44 -46.61 -18.17
C PRO A 339 -26.32 -45.61 -18.52
N ALA A 340 -25.17 -46.19 -18.82
CA ALA A 340 -23.84 -45.60 -19.04
C ALA A 340 -23.63 -44.80 -20.35
N THR A 341 -22.50 -44.05 -20.39
CA THR A 341 -21.73 -43.60 -21.58
C THR A 341 -22.41 -42.58 -22.53
N THR A 342 -21.74 -41.63 -23.21
CA THR A 342 -20.47 -41.72 -23.96
C THR A 342 -19.88 -40.33 -24.32
N THR A 343 -18.54 -40.21 -24.45
CA THR A 343 -17.74 -39.21 -25.24
C THR A 343 -17.80 -37.68 -25.00
N TRP A 344 -16.62 -37.06 -25.17
CA TRP A 344 -16.39 -35.61 -25.40
C TRP A 344 -16.77 -35.19 -26.83
N PRO A 345 -16.87 -33.88 -27.14
CA PRO A 345 -15.73 -33.25 -27.85
C PRO A 345 -15.38 -31.80 -27.45
N THR A 346 -14.14 -31.39 -27.75
CA THR A 346 -13.63 -30.01 -27.65
C THR A 346 -13.94 -29.16 -28.88
N ARG A 347 -14.27 -27.86 -28.67
CA ARG A 347 -13.99 -26.67 -29.51
C ARG A 347 -14.51 -25.42 -28.77
N CYS A 348 -13.71 -24.40 -28.48
CA CYS A 348 -13.16 -23.40 -29.40
C CYS A 348 -14.23 -22.66 -30.22
N TRP A 349 -14.55 -21.42 -29.81
CA TRP A 349 -15.34 -20.46 -30.59
C TRP A 349 -14.51 -19.20 -30.91
N PRO A 350 -14.68 -18.57 -32.09
CA PRO A 350 -13.76 -17.56 -32.61
C PRO A 350 -14.19 -16.10 -32.39
N TRP A 351 -13.25 -15.18 -32.57
CA TRP A 351 -13.49 -13.74 -32.72
C TRP A 351 -14.39 -13.44 -33.92
N ARG A 352 -15.26 -12.41 -33.81
CA ARG A 352 -15.90 -11.74 -34.95
C ARG A 352 -15.97 -10.22 -34.77
N HIS A 353 -16.10 -9.51 -35.90
CA HIS A 353 -15.87 -8.08 -36.05
C HIS A 353 -17.03 -7.17 -35.62
N TRP A 354 -16.69 -5.92 -35.28
CA TRP A 354 -17.60 -4.77 -35.31
C TRP A 354 -18.07 -4.43 -36.75
N PRO A 355 -19.34 -4.05 -36.97
CA PRO A 355 -19.80 -3.29 -38.13
C PRO A 355 -19.69 -1.76 -37.90
N ARG A 356 -19.93 -0.93 -38.94
CA ARG A 356 -19.79 0.53 -38.88
C ARG A 356 -20.73 1.25 -39.87
N ARG A 357 -21.42 2.32 -39.42
CA ARG A 357 -22.33 3.24 -40.21
C ARG A 357 -23.64 2.55 -40.69
N ALA A 358 -24.77 3.23 -40.95
CA ALA A 358 -25.28 4.62 -40.75
C ALA A 358 -26.80 4.51 -40.39
N SER A 359 -27.68 5.52 -40.29
CA SER A 359 -27.69 6.97 -40.62
C SER A 359 -28.82 7.71 -39.88
N THR A 360 -28.71 9.04 -39.72
CA THR A 360 -29.74 9.98 -39.21
C THR A 360 -30.72 10.44 -40.31
N PRO A 361 -31.92 10.98 -39.99
CA PRO A 361 -32.10 12.43 -39.69
C PRO A 361 -32.99 12.65 -38.43
N SER A 362 -33.39 13.85 -37.96
CA SER A 362 -33.41 15.23 -38.50
C SER A 362 -33.27 16.27 -37.36
N GLY A 363 -33.35 17.59 -37.65
CA GLY A 363 -33.50 18.65 -36.62
C GLY A 363 -32.40 19.71 -36.60
N GLN A 364 -32.57 20.79 -37.35
CA GLN A 364 -31.63 21.93 -37.43
C GLN A 364 -31.89 22.99 -36.34
N GLN A 365 -30.84 23.72 -35.92
CA GLN A 365 -30.72 25.16 -36.21
C GLN A 365 -29.26 25.64 -36.02
N ARG A 366 -28.97 26.91 -36.36
CA ARG A 366 -27.61 27.46 -36.53
C ARG A 366 -27.28 28.59 -35.54
N ALA A 367 -26.02 28.66 -35.12
CA ALA A 367 -25.33 29.90 -34.80
C ALA A 367 -23.83 29.76 -35.17
N SER A 368 -23.13 30.87 -35.39
CA SER A 368 -21.76 30.88 -35.96
C SER A 368 -20.72 31.42 -34.99
N GLY A 369 -19.59 30.72 -34.86
CA GLY A 369 -18.38 31.21 -34.18
C GLY A 369 -17.12 30.64 -34.86
N ARG A 370 -16.16 31.50 -35.23
CA ARG A 370 -14.96 31.12 -36.00
C ARG A 370 -13.72 31.72 -35.36
N TRP A 371 -12.90 30.90 -34.72
CA TRP A 371 -11.55 31.26 -34.27
C TRP A 371 -10.56 30.14 -34.61
N THR A 372 -9.33 30.53 -34.97
CA THR A 372 -8.28 29.61 -35.45
C THR A 372 -6.91 30.03 -34.94
N CYS A 373 -6.22 29.12 -34.25
CA CYS A 373 -4.76 29.09 -34.11
C CYS A 373 -4.32 27.66 -34.45
N ARG A 374 -3.44 27.37 -35.42
CA ARG A 374 -2.13 27.96 -35.79
C ARG A 374 -1.02 27.50 -34.84
N VAL A 375 -0.41 26.37 -35.18
CA VAL A 375 0.96 26.00 -34.80
C VAL A 375 1.83 26.19 -36.05
N GLY A 376 2.98 26.84 -35.91
CA GLY A 376 3.93 27.05 -37.01
C GLY A 376 5.18 26.21 -36.83
N CYS A 377 5.77 25.76 -37.94
CA CYS A 377 7.16 25.30 -37.99
C CYS A 377 8.00 26.39 -38.65
N ASN A 378 9.05 26.86 -37.99
CA ASN A 378 10.06 27.71 -38.62
C ASN A 378 10.98 26.86 -39.51
N GLY A 379 11.57 27.49 -40.53
CA GLY A 379 12.54 26.84 -41.41
C GLY A 379 13.59 27.81 -41.94
N SER A 380 14.84 27.33 -41.97
CA SER A 380 15.97 27.80 -42.78
C SER A 380 17.05 26.69 -42.68
N THR A 381 17.98 26.51 -43.62
CA THR A 381 18.33 27.32 -44.80
C THR A 381 18.56 26.38 -45.99
N ALA A 382 18.50 26.89 -47.22
CA ALA A 382 18.86 26.14 -48.41
C ALA A 382 19.88 26.94 -49.23
N ASP A 383 20.87 26.25 -49.82
CA ASP A 383 21.68 26.86 -50.88
C ASP A 383 22.11 25.87 -51.98
N ARG A 384 22.46 26.51 -53.09
CA ARG A 384 22.44 26.15 -54.52
C ARG A 384 23.35 25.02 -55.05
N ILE A 385 22.80 24.33 -56.07
CA ILE A 385 23.40 24.07 -57.42
C ILE A 385 24.67 23.17 -57.50
N SER A 386 24.56 21.98 -58.13
CA SER A 386 25.09 21.73 -59.50
C SER A 386 24.98 20.27 -60.03
N SER A 387 24.59 20.17 -61.32
CA SER A 387 24.99 19.22 -62.39
C SER A 387 25.31 17.71 -62.19
N ARG A 388 24.67 16.92 -63.08
CA ARG A 388 25.25 15.83 -63.94
C ARG A 388 25.63 14.45 -63.36
N SER A 389 24.71 13.50 -63.54
CA SER A 389 24.87 12.24 -64.31
C SER A 389 26.18 11.43 -64.27
N SER A 390 26.08 10.14 -63.91
CA SER A 390 26.34 9.01 -64.84
C SER A 390 25.90 7.65 -64.26
N THR A 391 25.82 6.62 -65.12
CA THR A 391 25.37 5.25 -64.81
C THR A 391 26.51 4.26 -64.47
N THR A 392 26.23 3.27 -63.63
CA THR A 392 26.65 1.87 -63.91
C THR A 392 25.78 0.84 -63.17
N ARG A 393 25.88 -0.46 -63.54
CA ARG A 393 24.87 -1.50 -63.23
C ARG A 393 25.46 -2.91 -63.08
N THR A 394 25.40 -3.48 -61.87
CA THR A 394 25.53 -4.93 -61.58
C THR A 394 24.62 -5.26 -60.37
N SER A 395 23.62 -6.15 -60.36
CA SER A 395 23.40 -7.51 -60.91
C SER A 395 23.82 -8.67 -59.97
N ARG A 396 22.87 -9.08 -59.10
CA ARG A 396 22.36 -10.46 -58.82
C ARG A 396 23.34 -11.66 -58.79
N PRO A 397 23.09 -12.71 -57.95
CA PRO A 397 21.78 -13.40 -57.91
C PRO A 397 21.27 -13.91 -56.54
N ARG A 398 20.04 -14.45 -56.56
CA ARG A 398 19.45 -15.31 -55.51
C ARG A 398 19.80 -16.78 -55.79
N SER A 399 19.78 -17.62 -54.74
CA SER A 399 19.53 -19.06 -54.87
C SER A 399 18.29 -19.48 -54.06
N ARG A 400 17.70 -20.63 -54.41
CA ARG A 400 16.61 -21.33 -53.68
C ARG A 400 17.06 -22.77 -53.47
N ARG A 401 16.77 -23.36 -52.30
CA ARG A 401 16.57 -24.81 -52.12
C ARG A 401 15.63 -25.06 -50.93
N SER A 402 15.23 -26.32 -50.73
CA SER A 402 13.89 -26.63 -50.18
C SER A 402 13.85 -27.76 -49.16
N SER A 403 13.11 -27.49 -48.07
CA SER A 403 12.20 -28.38 -47.31
C SER A 403 12.69 -29.69 -46.65
N ARG A 404 11.94 -30.06 -45.59
CA ARG A 404 11.92 -31.33 -44.81
C ARG A 404 13.04 -31.57 -43.80
N HIS A 405 12.76 -31.33 -42.51
CA HIS A 405 12.35 -32.41 -41.59
C HIS A 405 11.62 -31.87 -40.35
N CYS A 406 10.99 -32.77 -39.58
CA CYS A 406 10.23 -32.45 -38.37
C CYS A 406 11.03 -32.76 -37.09
N ALA A 407 10.59 -32.16 -35.98
CA ALA A 407 10.80 -32.58 -34.59
C ALA A 407 12.25 -32.80 -34.09
N ASP A 408 12.80 -31.81 -33.38
CA ASP A 408 12.68 -31.78 -31.92
C ASP A 408 12.73 -30.33 -31.41
N SER A 409 11.95 -30.01 -30.37
CA SER A 409 11.97 -28.71 -29.68
C SER A 409 11.42 -28.78 -28.24
N ARG A 410 11.53 -29.93 -27.56
CA ARG A 410 11.14 -30.08 -26.13
C ARG A 410 12.32 -30.22 -25.16
N ARG A 411 13.38 -29.41 -25.34
CA ARG A 411 14.49 -29.23 -24.34
C ARG A 411 15.37 -27.99 -24.61
N ALA A 412 14.77 -26.81 -24.69
CA ALA A 412 15.51 -25.53 -24.59
C ALA A 412 15.36 -24.97 -23.15
N GLY A 413 16.46 -24.97 -22.39
CA GLY A 413 16.42 -24.68 -20.95
C GLY A 413 16.25 -23.21 -20.63
N TRP A 414 15.31 -22.89 -19.73
CA TRP A 414 15.15 -21.56 -19.14
C TRP A 414 16.27 -21.26 -18.12
N ARG A 415 17.47 -20.94 -18.62
CA ARG A 415 18.55 -20.34 -17.79
C ARG A 415 18.31 -18.84 -17.66
N TRP A 416 17.37 -18.47 -16.79
CA TRP A 416 17.21 -17.09 -16.33
C TRP A 416 18.18 -16.78 -15.17
N TRP A 417 18.32 -15.47 -14.89
CA TRP A 417 19.34 -14.88 -14.02
C TRP A 417 19.49 -15.57 -12.65
N SER A 418 20.74 -15.89 -12.28
CA SER A 418 21.11 -16.23 -10.91
C SER A 418 21.59 -14.98 -10.15
N ALA A 419 20.67 -14.04 -9.88
CA ALA A 419 20.95 -12.93 -8.97
C ALA A 419 21.20 -13.47 -7.55
N ARG A 420 22.22 -12.96 -6.84
CA ARG A 420 22.54 -13.42 -5.48
C ARG A 420 21.69 -12.66 -4.45
N ALA A 421 20.42 -13.04 -4.30
CA ALA A 421 19.57 -12.48 -3.25
C ALA A 421 19.97 -13.00 -1.87
N ALA A 422 20.28 -12.10 -0.93
CA ALA A 422 20.54 -12.44 0.46
C ALA A 422 19.26 -12.37 1.30
N THR A 423 18.59 -13.51 1.53
CA THR A 423 17.31 -13.58 2.24
C THR A 423 17.51 -13.68 3.77
N VAL A 424 17.71 -12.54 4.44
CA VAL A 424 17.87 -12.48 5.90
C VAL A 424 16.55 -12.85 6.60
N THR A 425 16.46 -14.09 7.09
CA THR A 425 15.22 -14.66 7.65
C THR A 425 15.44 -15.15 9.07
N ARG A 426 14.82 -14.52 10.08
CA ARG A 426 14.83 -15.02 11.46
C ARG A 426 13.78 -16.12 11.63
N ALA A 427 14.23 -17.34 11.89
CA ALA A 427 13.35 -18.38 12.44
C ALA A 427 12.97 -18.01 13.88
N ARG A 428 11.68 -18.14 14.24
CA ARG A 428 11.28 -18.15 15.66
C ARG A 428 11.63 -19.53 16.21
N GLY A 429 12.49 -19.56 17.24
CA GLY A 429 12.69 -20.76 18.06
C GLY A 429 11.39 -21.17 18.75
N ARG A 430 11.33 -22.44 19.18
CA ARG A 430 10.25 -22.97 20.01
C ARG A 430 10.45 -22.61 21.48
#